data_AF-A0A965EA57-F1
#
_entry.id   AF-A0A965EA57-F1
#
_cell.length_a   1.000
_cell.length_b   1.000
_cell.length_c   1.000
_cell.angle_alpha   90.00
_cell.angle_beta   90.00
_cell.angle_gamma   90.00
#
_symmetry.space_group_name_H-M   'P 1'
#
loop_
_entity.id
_entity.type
_entity.pdbx_description
1 polymer ?
#
loop_
_entity_poly.entity_id
_entity_poly.type
_entity_poly.pdbx_seq_one_letter_code
_entity_poly.pdbx_strand_id
1 'polypeptide(L)'
;MGGNDVLSSVVASQLDVHARFGGVVPEIASRAHLEAITPVIDEAISKSGLSFDRVDAVAATIGPGLVGALLVGVAAAKSLALTLNVPFVGVNHLEAHLY
;
A
#
# COMPACT_ATOMS: atom_id res chain seq x y z
N MET A 1 9.97 1.35 -21.55
CA MET A 1 9.11 2.05 -20.57
C MET A 1 9.79 3.36 -20.24
N GLY A 2 9.05 4.46 -20.38
CA GLY A 2 9.56 5.82 -20.26
C GLY A 2 9.59 6.31 -18.82
N GLY A 3 10.25 5.59 -17.91
CA GLY A 3 10.52 5.99 -16.51
C GLY A 3 9.31 6.20 -15.58
N ASN A 4 8.13 6.52 -16.10
CA ASN A 4 6.94 7.01 -15.38
C ASN A 4 5.66 6.26 -15.81
N ASP A 5 5.80 5.10 -16.47
CA ASP A 5 4.65 4.31 -16.90
C ASP A 5 4.03 3.59 -15.70
N VAL A 6 2.74 3.81 -15.44
CA VAL A 6 1.98 3.08 -14.41
C VAL A 6 1.52 1.74 -14.98
N LEU A 7 2.11 0.63 -14.50
CA LEU A 7 1.78 -0.72 -14.99
C LEU A 7 0.52 -1.32 -14.34
N SER A 8 0.21 -0.92 -13.10
CA SER A 8 -0.98 -1.36 -12.37
C SER A 8 -1.34 -0.37 -11.27
N SER A 9 -2.64 -0.21 -10.99
CA SER A 9 -3.17 0.51 -9.84
C SER A 9 -4.36 -0.25 -9.27
N VAL A 10 -4.29 -0.60 -7.99
CA VAL A 10 -5.31 -1.40 -7.29
C VAL A 10 -5.66 -0.69 -5.99
N VAL A 11 -6.96 -0.52 -5.74
CA VAL A 11 -7.48 0.20 -4.57
C VAL A 11 -8.59 -0.62 -3.92
N ALA A 12 -8.38 -0.98 -2.66
CA ALA A 12 -9.43 -1.53 -1.80
C ALA A 12 -10.03 -0.42 -0.93
N SER A 13 -11.25 0.02 -1.26
CA SER A 13 -11.94 1.10 -0.54
C SER A 13 -12.69 0.57 0.69
N GLN A 14 -12.69 1.36 1.77
CA GLN A 14 -13.36 1.04 3.04
C GLN A 14 -14.58 1.94 3.30
N LEU A 15 -15.05 2.70 2.30
CA LEU A 15 -16.15 3.67 2.45
C LEU A 15 -17.42 3.04 3.03
N ASP A 16 -17.86 1.90 2.47
CA ASP A 16 -19.11 1.24 2.89
C ASP A 16 -19.05 0.72 4.33
N VAL A 17 -17.87 0.26 4.75
CA VAL A 17 -17.63 -0.22 6.12
C VAL A 17 -17.77 0.93 7.12
N HIS A 18 -17.28 2.12 6.75
CA HIS A 18 -17.30 3.31 7.61
C HIS A 18 -18.60 4.13 7.52
N ALA A 19 -19.39 3.97 6.45
CA ALA A 19 -20.59 4.75 6.19
C ALA A 19 -21.58 4.76 7.38
N ARG A 20 -21.78 3.60 8.02
CA ARG A 20 -22.68 3.45 9.17
C ARG A 20 -22.25 4.22 10.42
N PHE A 21 -20.99 4.63 10.50
CA PHE A 21 -20.42 5.33 11.66
C PHE A 21 -20.30 6.84 11.44
N GLY A 22 -20.61 7.34 10.23
CA GLY A 22 -20.48 8.77 9.88
C GLY A 22 -19.03 9.27 9.82
N GLY A 23 -18.05 8.36 9.81
CA GLY A 23 -16.63 8.70 9.81
C GLY A 23 -15.74 7.46 9.91
N VAL A 24 -14.44 7.66 9.69
CA VAL A 24 -13.45 6.58 9.81
C VAL A 24 -13.33 6.16 11.27
N VAL A 25 -13.47 4.85 11.52
CA VAL A 25 -13.25 4.22 12.82
C VAL A 25 -11.85 3.58 12.80
N PRO A 26 -10.85 4.11 13.55
CA PRO A 26 -9.44 3.73 13.37
C PRO A 26 -9.14 2.23 13.50
N GLU A 27 -9.78 1.55 14.46
CA GLU A 27 -9.59 0.11 14.67
C GLU A 27 -10.12 -0.72 13.50
N ILE A 28 -11.30 -0.36 12.98
CA ILE A 28 -11.92 -1.05 11.83
C ILE A 28 -11.07 -0.84 10.57
N ALA A 29 -10.58 0.39 10.35
CA ALA A 29 -9.70 0.69 9.23
C ALA A 29 -8.41 -0.16 9.26
N SER A 30 -7.82 -0.28 10.45
CA SER A 30 -6.59 -1.07 10.66
C SER A 30 -6.80 -2.55 10.34
N ARG A 31 -7.92 -3.15 10.76
CA ARG A 31 -8.27 -4.55 10.43
C ARG A 31 -8.53 -4.75 8.94
N ALA A 32 -9.28 -3.84 8.33
CA ALA A 32 -9.55 -3.90 6.91
C ALA A 32 -8.27 -3.76 6.07
N HIS A 33 -7.25 -3.02 6.55
CA HIS A 33 -5.92 -3.05 5.93
C HIS A 33 -5.24 -4.42 6.05
N LEU A 34 -5.27 -5.07 7.23
CA LEU A 34 -4.68 -6.41 7.40
C LEU A 34 -5.31 -7.45 6.48
N GLU A 35 -6.63 -7.38 6.28
CA GLU A 35 -7.35 -8.29 5.39
C GLU A 35 -7.05 -8.02 3.91
N ALA A 36 -6.88 -6.75 3.53
CA ALA A 36 -6.73 -6.35 2.13
C ALA A 36 -5.28 -6.28 1.62
N ILE A 37 -4.29 -6.11 2.49
CA ILE A 37 -2.92 -5.75 2.04
C ILE A 37 -2.30 -6.81 1.13
N THR A 38 -2.39 -8.09 1.48
CA THR A 38 -1.82 -9.18 0.66
C THR A 38 -2.59 -9.36 -0.65
N PRO A 39 -3.94 -9.48 -0.65
CA PRO A 39 -4.71 -9.56 -1.90
C PRO A 39 -4.45 -8.40 -2.87
N VAL A 40 -4.33 -7.17 -2.35
CA VAL A 40 -4.06 -5.97 -3.16
C VAL A 40 -2.66 -6.03 -3.81
N ILE A 41 -1.65 -6.47 -3.07
CA ILE A 41 -0.28 -6.64 -3.62
C ILE A 41 -0.27 -7.71 -4.71
N ASP A 42 -0.90 -8.86 -4.47
CA ASP A 42 -0.96 -9.96 -5.43
C ASP A 42 -1.70 -9.55 -6.71
N GLU A 43 -2.84 -8.84 -6.57
CA GLU A 43 -3.60 -8.31 -7.70
C GLU A 43 -2.78 -7.27 -8.49
N ALA A 44 -2.04 -6.40 -7.81
CA ALA A 44 -1.21 -5.39 -8.46
C ALA A 44 -0.10 -6.03 -9.31
N ILE A 45 0.63 -7.01 -8.76
CA ILE A 45 1.66 -7.74 -9.51
C ILE A 45 1.06 -8.49 -10.69
N SER A 46 -0.05 -9.21 -10.48
CA SER A 46 -0.76 -9.91 -11.55
C SER A 46 -1.19 -8.97 -12.70
N LYS A 47 -1.80 -7.83 -12.37
CA LYS A 47 -2.25 -6.84 -13.36
C LYS A 47 -1.12 -6.14 -14.08
N SER A 48 0.05 -6.00 -13.45
CA SER A 48 1.24 -5.41 -14.08
C SER A 48 1.82 -6.28 -15.22
N GLY A 49 1.46 -7.57 -15.25
CA GLY A 49 2.05 -8.55 -16.17
C GLY A 49 3.50 -8.90 -15.86
N LEU A 50 4.02 -8.47 -14.71
CA LEU A 50 5.36 -8.76 -14.21
C LEU A 50 5.31 -9.77 -13.07
N SER A 51 6.48 -10.34 -12.79
CA SER A 51 6.74 -11.14 -11.59
C SER A 51 7.48 -10.31 -10.54
N PHE A 52 7.43 -10.75 -9.28
CA PHE A 52 8.05 -10.05 -8.16
C PHE A 52 9.57 -9.83 -8.29
N ASP A 53 10.28 -10.67 -9.05
CA ASP A 53 11.72 -10.54 -9.34
C ASP A 53 12.06 -9.34 -10.23
N ARG A 54 11.05 -8.69 -10.83
CA ARG A 54 11.19 -7.45 -11.61
C ARG A 54 11.01 -6.19 -10.79
N VAL A 55 10.78 -6.30 -9.48
CA VAL A 55 10.65 -5.17 -8.57
C VAL A 55 12.04 -4.74 -8.11
N ASP A 56 12.44 -3.51 -8.41
CA ASP A 56 13.76 -2.97 -8.04
C ASP A 56 13.78 -2.26 -6.68
N ALA A 57 12.61 -1.83 -6.18
CA ALA A 57 12.45 -1.17 -4.89
C ALA A 57 10.98 -1.27 -4.41
N VAL A 58 10.76 -1.15 -3.10
CA VAL A 58 9.42 -1.09 -2.51
C VAL A 58 9.25 0.22 -1.77
N ALA A 59 8.19 0.97 -2.08
CA ALA A 59 7.85 2.22 -1.42
C ALA A 59 6.54 2.10 -0.63
N ALA A 60 6.46 2.74 0.53
CA ALA A 60 5.21 2.83 1.28
C ALA A 60 5.08 4.15 2.04
N THR A 61 3.83 4.56 2.26
CA THR A 61 3.53 5.75 3.07
C THR A 61 3.94 5.52 4.53
N ILE A 62 4.75 6.41 5.09
CA ILE A 62 5.16 6.39 6.51
C ILE A 62 4.44 7.45 7.36
N GLY A 63 3.65 8.33 6.73
CA GLY A 63 2.80 9.32 7.39
C GLY A 63 2.71 10.64 6.61
N PRO A 64 1.90 11.62 7.08
CA PRO A 64 0.99 11.52 8.23
C PRO A 64 -0.22 10.60 7.95
N GLY A 65 -0.88 10.12 9.01
CA GLY A 65 -2.04 9.23 8.89
C GLY A 65 -2.38 8.51 10.19
N LEU A 66 -3.40 7.64 10.15
CA LEU A 66 -3.80 6.82 11.29
C LEU A 66 -2.73 5.76 11.59
N VAL A 67 -2.21 5.76 12.81
CA VAL A 67 -1.06 4.92 13.20
C VAL A 67 -1.27 3.42 12.94
N GLY A 68 -2.47 2.89 13.21
CA GLY A 68 -2.76 1.47 12.98
C GLY A 68 -2.71 1.09 11.50
N ALA A 69 -3.32 1.89 10.64
CA ALA A 69 -3.27 1.70 9.18
C ALA A 69 -1.84 1.83 8.63
N LEU A 70 -1.11 2.86 9.07
CA LEU A 70 0.28 3.09 8.67
C LEU A 70 1.18 1.91 9.06
N LEU A 71 1.04 1.38 10.28
CA LEU A 71 1.85 0.26 10.75
C LEU A 71 1.67 -0.99 9.88
N VAL A 72 0.43 -1.30 9.47
CA VAL A 72 0.15 -2.43 8.58
C VAL A 72 0.85 -2.27 7.23
N GLY A 73 0.68 -1.12 6.58
CA GLY A 73 1.30 -0.84 5.29
C GLY A 73 2.83 -0.86 5.33
N VAL A 74 3.43 -0.19 6.33
CA VAL A 74 4.89 -0.14 6.50
C VAL A 74 5.46 -1.51 6.84
N ALA A 75 4.80 -2.30 7.69
CA ALA A 75 5.26 -3.64 8.03
C ALA A 75 5.22 -4.59 6.83
N ALA A 76 4.14 -4.55 6.04
CA ALA A 76 4.01 -5.35 4.82
C ALA A 76 5.09 -4.96 3.79
N ALA A 77 5.25 -3.66 3.52
CA ALA A 77 6.20 -3.16 2.55
C ALA A 77 7.66 -3.46 2.93
N LYS A 78 8.04 -3.27 4.21
CA LYS A 78 9.38 -3.62 4.69
C LYS A 78 9.64 -5.12 4.62
N SER A 79 8.65 -5.95 4.95
CA SER A 79 8.76 -7.41 4.82
C SER A 79 8.97 -7.81 3.37
N LEU A 80 8.21 -7.23 2.43
CA LEU A 80 8.34 -7.49 1.01
C LEU A 80 9.72 -7.06 0.48
N ALA A 81 10.17 -5.85 0.82
CA ALA A 81 11.49 -5.34 0.44
C ALA A 81 12.61 -6.27 0.95
N LEU A 82 12.51 -6.71 2.20
CA LEU A 82 13.45 -7.63 2.82
C LEU A 82 13.47 -9.00 2.11
N THR A 83 12.31 -9.57 1.79
CA THR A 83 12.19 -10.85 1.09
C THR A 83 12.74 -10.79 -0.32
N LEU A 84 12.52 -9.69 -1.04
CA LEU A 84 13.02 -9.48 -2.40
C LEU A 84 14.48 -9.00 -2.43
N ASN A 85 15.06 -8.68 -1.27
CA ASN A 85 16.39 -8.10 -1.13
C ASN A 85 16.58 -6.80 -1.95
N VAL A 86 15.60 -5.90 -1.84
CA VAL A 86 15.59 -4.60 -2.52
C VAL A 86 15.44 -3.44 -1.53
N PRO A 87 15.81 -2.21 -1.90
CA PRO A 87 15.64 -1.04 -1.04
C PRO A 87 14.17 -0.79 -0.67
N PHE A 88 13.96 -0.39 0.59
CA PHE A 88 12.70 0.19 1.06
C PHE A 88 12.77 1.71 1.04
N VAL A 89 11.74 2.37 0.51
CA VAL A 89 11.62 3.83 0.45
C VAL A 89 10.40 4.27 1.26
N GLY A 90 10.62 5.07 2.30
CA GLY A 90 9.54 5.70 3.06
C GLY A 90 9.03 6.94 2.33
N VAL A 91 7.71 7.03 2.12
CA VAL A 91 7.08 8.12 1.37
C VAL A 91 6.23 8.96 2.32
N ASN A 92 6.35 10.29 2.23
CA ASN A 92 5.45 11.20 2.91
C ASN A 92 4.11 11.28 2.16
N HIS A 93 3.00 11.10 2.87
CA HIS A 93 1.66 11.06 2.29
C HIS A 93 1.30 12.37 1.57
N LEU A 94 1.60 13.52 2.17
CA LEU A 94 1.24 14.83 1.60
C LEU A 94 2.13 15.18 0.41
N GLU A 95 3.41 14.82 0.48
CA GLU A 95 4.33 14.99 -0.65
C GLU A 95 3.91 14.15 -1.86
N ALA A 96 3.45 12.91 -1.63
CA ALA A 96 2.96 12.03 -2.69
C ALA A 96 1.64 12.49 -3.33
N HIS A 97 0.90 13.41 -2.71
CA HIS A 97 -0.24 14.07 -3.37
C HIS A 97 0.19 15.18 -4.33
N LEU A 98 1.39 15.74 -4.14
CA LEU A 98 1.89 16.86 -4.95
C LEU A 98 2.51 16.39 -6.28
N TYR A 99 3.09 15.19 -6.30
CA TYR A 99 3.78 14.58 -7.44
C TYR A 99 2.93 13.48 -8.08
#